data_AF-A0A944S7V2-F1
#
_entry.id   AF-A0A944S7V2-F1
#
_cell.length_a   1.000
_cell.length_b   1.000
_cell.length_c   1.000
_cell.angle_alpha   90.00
_cell.angle_beta   90.00
_cell.angle_gamma   90.00
#
_symmetry.space_group_name_H-M   'P 1'
#
loop_
_entity.id
_entity.type
_entity.pdbx_description
1 polymer ?
#
loop_
_entity_poly.entity_id
_entity_poly.type
_entity_poly.pdbx_seq_one_letter_code
_entity_poly.pdbx_strand_id
1 'polypeptide(L)'
;MSKDIVLDNEELDLLQEIESGVFLDKPLSNEEIDNYKNYAKYTKSLQEKRQTTIRFSISDLAIIKSKSKELGIGYQNLIQALVHNYAIGKVKLNI
;
A
#
# COMPACT_ATOMS: atom_id res chain seq x y z
N MET A 1 -14.96 15.98 -37.82
CA MET A 1 -14.61 14.60 -38.19
C MET A 1 -14.36 13.84 -36.90
N SER A 2 -15.23 12.89 -36.58
CA SER A 2 -15.03 11.95 -35.48
C SER A 2 -13.78 11.12 -35.78
N LYS A 3 -12.86 11.09 -34.83
CA LYS A 3 -11.61 10.33 -34.93
C LYS A 3 -11.97 8.85 -34.86
N ASP A 4 -11.63 8.07 -35.87
CA ASP A 4 -11.82 6.61 -35.84
C ASP A 4 -10.99 6.05 -34.69
N ILE A 5 -11.68 5.58 -33.64
CA ILE A 5 -11.07 4.94 -32.48
C ILE A 5 -10.84 3.49 -32.89
N VAL A 6 -9.56 3.11 -33.04
CA VAL A 6 -9.18 1.71 -33.24
C VAL A 6 -9.26 1.05 -31.86
N LEU A 7 -10.33 0.31 -31.63
CA LEU A 7 -10.54 -0.47 -30.42
C LEU A 7 -9.82 -1.81 -30.55
N ASP A 8 -9.17 -2.26 -29.47
CA ASP A 8 -8.68 -3.63 -29.42
C ASP A 8 -9.83 -4.63 -29.17
N ASN A 9 -9.53 -5.94 -29.21
CA ASN A 9 -10.56 -6.97 -29.07
C ASN A 9 -11.20 -6.95 -27.68
N GLU A 10 -10.46 -6.62 -26.61
CA GLU A 10 -11.01 -6.54 -25.26
C GLU A 10 -11.97 -5.35 -25.14
N GLU A 11 -11.60 -4.21 -25.73
CA GLU A 11 -12.42 -3.01 -25.77
C GLU A 11 -13.70 -3.20 -26.58
N LEU A 12 -13.64 -3.93 -27.71
CA LEU A 12 -14.82 -4.28 -28.52
C LEU A 12 -15.79 -5.20 -27.78
N ASP A 13 -15.27 -6.23 -27.10
CA ASP A 13 -16.09 -7.15 -26.31
C ASP A 13 -16.77 -6.39 -25.15
N LEU A 14 -16.04 -5.52 -24.44
CA LEU A 14 -16.60 -4.71 -23.36
C LEU A 14 -17.66 -3.73 -23.86
N LEU A 15 -17.45 -3.13 -25.04
CA LEU A 15 -18.43 -2.25 -25.68
C LEU A 15 -19.70 -3.02 -26.02
N GLN A 16 -19.56 -4.22 -26.59
CA GLN A 16 -20.69 -5.08 -26.93
C GLN A 16 -21.46 -5.52 -25.67
N GLU A 17 -20.77 -5.87 -24.59
CA GLU A 17 -21.40 -6.22 -23.31
C GLU A 17 -22.17 -5.03 -22.72
N ILE A 18 -21.61 -3.82 -22.75
CA ILE A 18 -22.28 -2.60 -22.27
C ILE A 18 -23.52 -2.27 -23.13
N GLU A 19 -23.36 -2.30 -24.45
CA GLU A 19 -24.45 -2.02 -25.41
C GLU A 19 -25.55 -3.08 -25.37
N SER A 20 -25.21 -4.34 -25.03
CA SER A 20 -26.19 -5.43 -24.88
C SER A 20 -27.14 -5.23 -23.70
N GLY A 21 -26.84 -4.29 -22.79
CA GLY A 21 -27.70 -3.95 -21.65
C GLY A 21 -27.88 -5.10 -20.64
N VAL A 22 -26.99 -6.11 -20.68
CA VAL A 22 -27.05 -7.29 -19.81
C VAL A 22 -26.63 -6.96 -18.37
N PHE A 23 -25.89 -5.88 -18.18
CA PHE A 23 -25.54 -5.39 -16.85
C PHE A 23 -26.78 -4.87 -16.13
N LEU A 24 -27.21 -5.63 -15.12
CA LEU A 24 -28.26 -5.20 -14.21
C LEU A 24 -27.63 -4.44 -13.05
N ASP A 25 -28.05 -3.19 -12.87
CA ASP A 25 -27.73 -2.40 -11.68
C ASP A 25 -28.34 -3.10 -10.46
N LYS A 26 -27.53 -3.89 -9.76
CA LYS A 26 -27.91 -4.49 -8.49
C LYS A 26 -27.62 -3.48 -7.39
N PRO A 27 -28.63 -2.81 -6.79
CA PRO A 27 -28.38 -1.94 -5.66
C PRO A 27 -27.81 -2.79 -4.53
N LEU A 28 -26.66 -2.36 -3.99
CA LEU A 28 -26.09 -3.01 -2.81
C LEU A 28 -27.04 -2.81 -1.63
N SER A 29 -27.22 -3.86 -0.82
CA SER A 29 -27.91 -3.73 0.46
C SER A 29 -27.12 -2.78 1.38
N ASN A 30 -27.82 -2.11 2.31
CA ASN A 30 -27.18 -1.29 3.35
C ASN A 30 -26.12 -2.07 4.15
N GLU A 31 -26.34 -3.38 4.35
CA GLU A 31 -25.38 -4.27 5.02
C GLU A 31 -24.11 -4.52 4.19
N GLU A 32 -24.25 -4.72 2.88
CA GLU A 32 -23.11 -4.90 1.97
C GLU A 32 -22.28 -3.62 1.89
N ILE A 33 -22.94 -2.47 1.83
CA ILE A 33 -22.29 -1.16 1.84
C ILE A 33 -21.50 -0.97 3.14
N ASP A 34 -22.05 -1.34 4.30
CA ASP A 34 -21.34 -1.21 5.57
C ASP A 34 -20.16 -2.19 5.66
N ASN A 35 -20.33 -3.43 5.20
CA ASN A 35 -19.25 -4.41 5.11
C ASN A 35 -18.09 -3.92 4.23
N TYR A 36 -18.38 -3.42 3.03
CA TYR A 36 -17.34 -2.85 2.15
C TYR A 36 -16.66 -1.63 2.76
N LYS A 37 -17.41 -0.76 3.44
CA LYS A 37 -16.82 0.36 4.20
C LYS A 37 -15.90 -0.12 5.31
N ASN A 38 -16.28 -1.17 6.04
CA ASN A 38 -15.49 -1.73 7.11
C ASN A 38 -14.21 -2.40 6.59
N TYR A 39 -14.28 -3.13 5.47
CA TYR A 39 -13.09 -3.65 4.79
C TYR A 39 -12.15 -2.55 4.30
N ALA A 40 -12.70 -1.49 3.69
CA ALA A 40 -11.90 -0.35 3.25
C ALA A 40 -11.22 0.37 4.44
N LYS A 41 -11.93 0.56 5.56
CA LYS A 41 -11.38 1.13 6.80
C LYS A 41 -10.26 0.27 7.36
N TYR A 42 -10.42 -1.05 7.38
CA TYR A 42 -9.42 -1.98 7.90
C TYR A 42 -8.14 -1.98 7.05
N THR A 43 -8.28 -1.99 5.73
CA THR A 43 -7.13 -1.88 4.82
C THR A 43 -6.42 -0.54 4.96
N LYS A 44 -7.18 0.55 5.14
CA LYS A 44 -6.62 1.88 5.36
C LYS A 44 -5.86 1.97 6.69
N SER A 45 -6.43 1.45 7.78
CA SER A 45 -5.78 1.49 9.10
C SER A 45 -4.51 0.65 9.17
N LEU A 46 -4.43 -0.44 8.39
CA LEU A 46 -3.22 -1.26 8.28
C LEU A 46 -2.06 -0.52 7.57
N GLN A 47 -2.39 0.43 6.69
CA GLN A 47 -1.41 1.24 5.95
C GLN A 47 -1.08 2.57 6.61
N GLU A 48 -1.78 2.95 7.69
CA GLU A 48 -1.55 4.20 8.40
C GLU A 48 -0.19 4.19 9.10
N LYS A 49 0.75 4.98 8.56
CA LYS A 49 2.04 5.24 9.19
C LYS A 49 1.88 6.36 10.20
N ARG A 50 2.19 6.10 11.48
CA ARG A 50 2.24 7.12 12.53
C ARG A 50 3.67 7.61 12.73
N GLN A 51 3.85 8.93 12.85
CA GLN A 51 5.15 9.51 13.16
C GLN A 51 5.53 9.21 14.62
N THR A 52 6.77 8.80 14.86
CA THR A 52 7.32 8.60 16.21
C THR A 52 8.71 9.23 16.27
N THR A 53 8.99 9.96 17.34
CA THR A 53 10.30 10.58 17.58
C THR A 53 11.14 9.67 18.47
N ILE A 54 12.29 9.21 17.96
CA ILE A 54 13.27 8.42 18.71
C ILE A 54 14.49 9.31 18.97
N ARG A 55 14.94 9.37 20.23
CA ARG A 55 16.18 10.05 20.59
C ARG A 55 17.35 9.08 20.42
N PHE A 56 18.39 9.52 19.74
CA PHE A 56 19.62 8.76 19.54
C PHE A 56 20.80 9.49 20.18
N SER A 57 21.81 8.74 20.62
CA SER A 57 23.12 9.35 20.86
C SER A 57 23.75 9.77 19.53
N ILE A 58 24.63 10.76 19.58
CA ILE A 58 25.34 11.24 18.38
C ILE A 58 26.17 10.11 17.76
N SER A 59 26.82 9.29 18.60
CA SER A 59 27.62 8.15 18.20
C SER A 59 26.80 7.08 17.48
N ASP A 60 25.64 6.70 18.02
CA ASP A 60 24.78 5.68 17.41
C ASP A 60 24.23 6.14 16.07
N LEU A 61 23.81 7.41 15.99
CA LEU A 61 23.31 7.98 14.74
C LEU A 61 24.40 8.00 13.64
N ALA A 62 25.66 8.27 14.01
CA ALA A 62 26.76 8.23 13.07
C ALA A 62 27.00 6.81 12.53
N ILE A 63 26.95 5.80 13.40
CA ILE A 63 27.10 4.39 13.02
C ILE A 63 25.97 3.95 12.08
N ILE A 64 24.72 4.30 12.41
CA ILE A 64 23.55 3.97 11.57
C ILE A 64 23.68 4.63 10.20
N LYS A 65 24.11 5.91 10.14
CA LYS A 65 24.35 6.60 8.87
C LYS A 65 25.43 5.91 8.03
N SER A 66 26.54 5.50 8.64
CA SER A 66 27.60 4.75 7.94
C SER A 66 27.06 3.45 7.32
N LYS A 67 26.37 2.63 8.13
CA LYS A 67 25.75 1.37 7.67
C LYS A 67 24.73 1.60 6.56
N SER A 68 23.94 2.66 6.65
CA SER A 68 22.96 3.00 5.60
C SER A 68 23.62 3.36 4.28
N LYS A 69 24.77 4.06 4.34
CA LYS A 69 25.57 4.42 3.16
C LYS A 69 26.20 3.19 2.51
N GLU A 70 26.70 2.24 3.29
CA GLU A 70 27.22 0.95 2.80
C GLU A 70 26.15 0.15 2.06
N LEU A 71 24.91 0.17 2.57
CA LEU A 71 23.76 -0.53 1.98
C LEU A 71 23.08 0.25 0.84
N GLY A 72 23.53 1.48 0.54
CA GLY A 72 22.92 2.33 -0.50
C GLY A 72 21.49 2.79 -0.19
N ILE A 73 21.06 2.77 1.07
CA ILE A 73 19.71 3.16 1.49
C ILE A 73 19.75 4.35 2.44
N GLY A 74 18.67 5.13 2.52
CA GLY A 74 18.56 6.20 3.52
C GLY A 74 18.58 5.65 4.95
N TYR A 75 19.22 6.35 5.88
CA TYR A 75 19.29 5.94 7.30
C TYR A 75 17.90 5.74 7.92
N GLN A 76 16.90 6.51 7.50
CA GLN A 76 15.50 6.34 7.94
C GLN A 76 14.92 5.00 7.48
N ASN A 77 15.20 4.59 6.24
CA ASN A 77 14.73 3.31 5.69
C ASN A 77 15.41 2.13 6.40
N LEU A 78 16.69 2.27 6.74
CA LEU A 78 17.41 1.25 7.53
C LEU A 78 16.76 1.07 8.91
N ILE A 79 16.44 2.17 9.60
CA ILE A 79 15.74 2.13 10.90
C ILE A 79 14.36 1.48 10.75
N GLN A 80 13.60 1.83 9.72
CA GLN A 80 12.30 1.23 9.46
C GLN A 80 12.39 -0.28 9.20
N ALA A 81 13.37 -0.71 8.40
CA ALA A 81 13.61 -2.13 8.13
C ALA A 81 14.01 -2.90 9.39
N LEU A 82 14.85 -2.31 10.25
CA LEU A 82 15.23 -2.91 11.54
C LEU A 82 14.02 -3.10 12.46
N VAL A 83 13.19 -2.06 12.62
CA VAL A 83 11.97 -2.12 13.45
C VAL A 83 11.00 -3.16 12.90
N HIS A 84 10.81 -3.21 11.60
CA HIS A 84 9.94 -4.19 10.95
C HIS A 84 10.45 -5.63 11.13
N ASN A 85 11.75 -5.86 10.90
CA ASN A 85 12.36 -7.17 11.09
C ASN A 85 12.34 -7.62 12.55
N TYR A 86 12.46 -6.69 13.49
CA TYR A 86 12.27 -6.98 14.91
C TYR A 86 10.82 -7.37 15.23
N ALA A 87 9.83 -6.60 14.73
CA ALA A 87 8.42 -6.88 14.96
C ALA A 87 7.97 -8.24 14.39
N ILE A 88 8.57 -8.71 13.30
CA ILE A 88 8.28 -10.01 12.67
C ILE A 88 9.11 -11.15 13.30
N GLY A 89 10.00 -10.85 14.25
CA GLY A 89 10.81 -11.86 14.94
C GLY A 89 12.02 -12.36 14.15
N LYS A 90 12.40 -11.66 13.07
CA LYS A 90 13.64 -11.95 12.32
C LYS A 90 14.89 -11.46 13.06
N VAL A 91 14.74 -10.54 14.01
CA VAL A 91 15.81 -10.02 14.86
C VAL A 91 15.44 -10.27 16.32
N LYS A 92 16.37 -10.80 17.11
CA LYS A 92 16.22 -10.97 18.55
C LYS A 92 16.89 -9.81 19.27
N LEU A 93 16.16 -9.13 20.15
CA LEU A 93 16.75 -8.21 21.12
C LEU A 93 17.16 -9.02 22.34
N ASN A 94 18.44 -8.91 22.72
CA ASN A 94 18.91 -9.32 24.04
C ASN A 94 19.10 -8.03 24.83
N ILE A 95 18.35 -7.88 25.92
CA ILE A 95 18.40 -6.74 26.84
C ILE A 95 18.95 -7.23 28.17
#